data_AF-A0A8C5F2C0-F1
#
_entry.id   AF-A0A8C5F2C0-F1
#
_cell.length_a   1.000
_cell.length_b   1.000
_cell.length_c   1.000
_cell.angle_alpha   90.00
_cell.angle_beta   90.00
_cell.angle_gamma   90.00
#
_symmetry.space_group_name_H-M   'P 1'
#
loop_
_entity.id
_entity.type
_entity.pdbx_description
1 polymer ?
#
loop_
_entity_poly.entity_id
_entity_poly.type
_entity_poly.pdbx_seq_one_letter_code
_entity_poly.pdbx_strand_id
1 'polypeptide(L)'
;PHGSSGLGCLLCLRPHTLSLEHQIQSVQRHIAFLKKEQMELLHDLHLEILRLQKHCTDLTHDLETKELETHQQDDIDQELEEKCKIMEAQLHEKEKDNLELRKELRHKETLVSVLRCNLRNKERKFLEELKRRSHRVTVLNTELQKQTEAAAYLSFQLHATKQKLPLDKPFPTFEEADPMPDPALFLYTKRHHAPHRQKFEPKVQALNTAGADLSDSAAGGSSLPRPSCLHSQEQAEGMSIRPSAKPKPWKGEKGKQHGSSPRNSKGLE
;
A
#
# COMPACT_ATOMS: atom_id res chain seq x y z
N PRO A 1 -112.22 -90.93 -12.14
CA PRO A 1 -112.35 -90.84 -13.62
C PRO A 1 -112.40 -89.37 -14.06
N HIS A 2 -111.49 -89.00 -14.97
CA HIS A 2 -111.39 -87.75 -15.73
C HIS A 2 -111.14 -86.48 -14.89
N GLY A 3 -109.93 -85.94 -14.75
CA GLY A 3 -108.76 -86.03 -15.62
C GLY A 3 -108.79 -84.92 -16.67
N SER A 4 -107.79 -84.03 -16.59
CA SER A 4 -107.22 -83.30 -17.73
C SER A 4 -108.07 -82.19 -18.36
N SER A 5 -108.07 -80.98 -17.78
CA SER A 5 -108.41 -79.76 -18.53
C SER A 5 -107.58 -78.52 -18.16
N GLY A 6 -106.46 -78.69 -17.43
CA GLY A 6 -105.54 -77.59 -17.11
C GLY A 6 -104.25 -77.53 -17.95
N LEU A 7 -103.96 -78.57 -18.74
CA LEU A 7 -102.67 -78.72 -19.42
C LEU A 7 -102.55 -77.93 -20.73
N GLY A 8 -103.67 -77.41 -21.27
CA GLY A 8 -103.68 -76.66 -22.55
C GLY A 8 -103.09 -75.25 -22.47
N CYS A 9 -103.08 -74.61 -21.30
CA CYS A 9 -102.59 -73.23 -21.15
C CYS A 9 -101.08 -73.15 -20.85
N LEU A 10 -100.48 -74.21 -20.28
CA LEU A 10 -99.06 -74.27 -19.95
C LEU A 10 -98.15 -74.48 -21.18
N LEU A 11 -98.66 -75.06 -22.27
CA LEU A 11 -97.84 -75.36 -23.46
C LEU A 11 -97.63 -74.16 -24.39
N CYS A 12 -98.57 -73.20 -24.47
CA CYS A 12 -98.43 -71.99 -25.30
C CYS A 12 -97.55 -70.90 -24.65
N LEU A 13 -97.38 -70.92 -23.33
CA LEU A 13 -96.47 -70.03 -22.59
C LEU A 13 -95.01 -70.50 -22.66
N ARG A 14 -94.76 -71.78 -22.91
CA ARG A 14 -93.41 -72.39 -22.93
C ARG A 14 -92.41 -71.78 -23.94
N PRO A 15 -92.77 -71.47 -25.20
CA PRO A 15 -91.84 -70.77 -26.10
C PRO A 15 -91.58 -69.31 -25.66
N HIS A 16 -92.54 -68.67 -24.97
CA HIS A 16 -92.38 -67.33 -24.42
C HIS A 16 -91.56 -67.32 -23.11
N THR A 17 -91.66 -68.35 -22.27
CA THR A 17 -90.85 -68.48 -21.04
C THR A 17 -89.39 -68.78 -21.36
N LEU A 18 -89.12 -69.63 -22.37
CA LEU A 18 -87.75 -69.91 -22.82
C LEU A 18 -87.05 -68.67 -23.42
N SER A 19 -87.80 -67.80 -24.11
CA SER A 19 -87.29 -66.52 -24.64
C SER A 19 -86.97 -65.51 -23.53
N LEU A 20 -87.85 -65.40 -22.52
CA LEU A 20 -87.65 -64.55 -21.35
C LEU A 20 -86.45 -65.00 -20.51
N GLU A 21 -86.27 -66.32 -20.31
CA GLU A 21 -85.12 -66.89 -19.60
C GLU A 21 -83.78 -66.57 -20.28
N HIS A 22 -83.70 -66.70 -21.60
CA HIS A 22 -82.51 -66.30 -22.36
C HIS A 22 -82.25 -64.79 -22.27
N GLN A 23 -83.30 -63.96 -22.25
CA GLN A 23 -83.18 -62.52 -22.09
C GLN A 23 -82.70 -62.15 -20.67
N ILE A 24 -83.20 -62.81 -19.64
CA ILE A 24 -82.75 -62.67 -18.25
C ILE A 24 -81.28 -63.08 -18.13
N GLN A 25 -80.88 -64.23 -18.68
CA GLN A 25 -79.48 -64.69 -18.66
C GLN A 25 -78.55 -63.75 -19.44
N SER A 26 -79.02 -63.18 -20.55
CA SER A 26 -78.27 -62.18 -21.31
C SER A 26 -78.06 -60.91 -20.48
N VAL A 27 -79.13 -60.37 -19.89
CA VAL A 27 -79.05 -59.18 -19.02
C VAL A 27 -78.15 -59.45 -17.81
N GLN A 28 -78.23 -60.62 -17.18
CA GLN A 28 -77.35 -61.00 -16.08
C GLN A 28 -75.86 -61.02 -16.48
N ARG A 29 -75.54 -61.54 -17.68
CA ARG A 29 -74.17 -61.50 -18.23
C ARG A 29 -73.70 -60.06 -18.48
N HIS A 30 -74.56 -59.21 -19.05
CA HIS A 30 -74.23 -57.79 -19.28
C HIS A 30 -74.04 -57.04 -17.96
N ILE A 31 -74.89 -57.28 -16.96
CA ILE A 31 -74.73 -56.70 -15.61
C ILE A 31 -73.41 -57.16 -14.99
N ALA A 32 -73.05 -58.44 -15.11
CA ALA A 32 -71.77 -58.95 -14.60
C ALA A 32 -70.57 -58.31 -15.32
N PHE A 33 -70.67 -58.12 -16.64
CA PHE A 33 -69.66 -57.42 -17.44
C PHE A 33 -69.50 -55.96 -17.01
N LEU A 34 -70.60 -55.20 -16.94
CA LEU A 34 -70.56 -53.80 -16.48
C LEU A 34 -70.01 -53.66 -15.06
N LYS A 35 -70.35 -54.60 -14.16
CA LYS A 35 -69.80 -54.62 -12.79
C LYS A 35 -68.29 -54.87 -12.78
N LYS A 36 -67.79 -55.73 -13.68
CA LYS A 36 -66.36 -55.99 -13.83
C LYS A 36 -65.65 -54.73 -14.33
N GLU A 37 -66.15 -54.10 -15.40
CA GLU A 37 -65.59 -52.86 -15.94
C GLU A 37 -65.62 -51.72 -14.92
N GLN A 38 -66.72 -51.59 -14.16
CA GLN A 38 -66.82 -50.59 -13.09
C GLN A 38 -65.78 -50.80 -11.99
N MET A 39 -65.53 -52.05 -11.58
CA MET A 39 -64.49 -52.35 -10.58
C MET A 39 -63.08 -52.10 -11.12
N GLU A 40 -62.81 -52.46 -12.38
CA GLU A 40 -61.53 -52.19 -13.03
C GLU A 40 -61.26 -50.69 -13.11
N LEU A 41 -62.23 -49.90 -13.58
CA LEU A 41 -62.12 -48.44 -13.60
C LEU A 41 -61.90 -47.86 -12.20
N LEU A 42 -62.63 -48.33 -11.19
CA LEU A 42 -62.46 -47.86 -9.81
C LEU A 42 -61.06 -48.17 -9.26
N HIS A 43 -60.52 -49.36 -9.58
CA HIS A 43 -59.17 -49.76 -9.19
C HIS A 43 -58.11 -48.87 -9.85
N ASP A 44 -58.22 -48.65 -11.16
CA ASP A 44 -57.29 -47.80 -11.92
C ASP A 44 -57.29 -46.36 -11.41
N LEU A 45 -58.48 -45.81 -11.15
CA LEU A 45 -58.62 -44.48 -10.54
C LEU A 45 -57.99 -44.42 -9.15
N HIS A 46 -58.14 -45.47 -8.33
CA HIS A 46 -57.50 -45.51 -7.01
C HIS A 46 -55.98 -45.51 -7.11
N LEU A 47 -55.40 -46.28 -8.03
CA LEU A 47 -53.95 -46.26 -8.30
C LEU A 47 -53.48 -44.89 -8.79
N GLU A 48 -54.26 -44.22 -9.64
CA GLU A 48 -53.93 -42.89 -10.12
C GLU A 48 -53.99 -41.83 -9.00
N ILE A 49 -54.98 -41.92 -8.11
CA ILE A 49 -55.04 -41.07 -6.91
C ILE A 49 -53.79 -41.28 -6.05
N LEU A 50 -53.39 -42.53 -5.79
CA LEU A 50 -52.18 -42.82 -5.01
C LEU A 50 -50.92 -42.28 -5.69
N ARG A 51 -50.82 -42.41 -7.02
CA ARG A 51 -49.69 -41.89 -7.80
C ARG A 51 -49.62 -40.37 -7.72
N LEU A 52 -50.75 -39.67 -7.87
CA LEU A 52 -50.82 -38.22 -7.76
C LEU A 52 -50.52 -37.75 -6.34
N GLN A 53 -51.04 -38.44 -5.32
CA GLN A 53 -50.74 -38.15 -3.92
C GLN A 53 -49.23 -38.22 -3.66
N LYS A 54 -48.56 -39.29 -4.12
CA LYS A 54 -47.11 -39.40 -4.03
C LYS A 54 -46.39 -38.27 -4.78
N HIS A 55 -46.82 -37.95 -6.00
CA HIS A 55 -46.17 -36.89 -6.75
C HIS A 55 -46.32 -35.51 -6.06
N CYS A 56 -47.48 -35.23 -5.48
CA CYS A 56 -47.70 -34.02 -4.69
C CYS A 56 -46.81 -33.98 -3.44
N THR A 57 -46.62 -35.10 -2.73
CA THR A 57 -45.71 -35.14 -1.58
C THR A 57 -44.26 -34.92 -1.99
N ASP A 58 -43.82 -35.57 -3.08
CA ASP A 58 -42.45 -35.43 -3.59
C ASP A 58 -42.19 -33.98 -4.02
N LEU A 59 -43.12 -33.35 -4.75
CA LEU A 59 -42.99 -31.95 -5.16
C LEU A 59 -43.00 -30.98 -3.97
N THR A 60 -43.79 -31.26 -2.93
CA THR A 60 -43.81 -30.44 -1.71
C THR A 60 -42.44 -30.51 -1.02
N HIS A 61 -41.85 -31.71 -0.91
CA HIS A 61 -40.53 -31.88 -0.33
C HIS A 61 -39.43 -31.19 -1.16
N ASP A 62 -39.50 -31.27 -2.49
CA ASP A 62 -38.57 -30.59 -3.40
C ASP A 62 -38.65 -29.06 -3.29
N LEU A 63 -39.82 -28.50 -2.96
CA LEU A 63 -39.99 -27.08 -2.71
C LEU A 63 -39.42 -26.67 -1.34
N GLU A 64 -39.75 -27.42 -0.27
CA GLU A 64 -39.21 -27.18 1.07
C GLU A 64 -37.67 -27.23 1.12
N THR A 65 -37.08 -28.20 0.41
CA THR A 65 -35.61 -28.32 0.33
C THR A 65 -34.98 -27.15 -0.41
N LYS A 66 -35.54 -26.73 -1.55
CA LYS A 66 -35.08 -25.54 -2.28
C LYS A 66 -35.24 -24.27 -1.46
N GLU A 67 -36.35 -24.12 -0.75
CA GLU A 67 -36.57 -22.97 0.15
C GLU A 67 -35.50 -22.90 1.24
N LEU A 68 -35.17 -24.04 1.85
CA LEU A 68 -34.10 -24.12 2.84
C LEU A 68 -32.72 -23.80 2.25
N GLU A 69 -32.42 -24.29 1.04
CA GLU A 69 -31.19 -23.96 0.32
C GLU A 69 -31.10 -22.46 -0.01
N THR A 70 -32.19 -21.84 -0.46
CA THR A 70 -32.21 -20.40 -0.72
C THR A 70 -31.99 -19.59 0.55
N HIS A 71 -32.60 -19.99 1.66
CA HIS A 71 -32.39 -19.31 2.93
C HIS A 71 -30.95 -19.44 3.44
N GLN A 72 -30.35 -20.63 3.34
CA GLN A 72 -28.94 -20.83 3.66
C GLN A 72 -28.02 -19.99 2.76
N GLN A 73 -28.35 -19.90 1.47
CA GLN A 73 -27.58 -19.09 0.53
C GLN A 73 -27.67 -17.59 0.88
N ASP A 74 -28.86 -17.10 1.23
CA ASP A 74 -29.08 -15.71 1.64
C ASP A 74 -28.29 -15.38 2.92
N ASP A 75 -28.24 -16.30 3.90
CA ASP A 75 -27.47 -16.13 5.12
C ASP A 75 -25.96 -16.03 4.83
N ILE A 76 -25.46 -16.86 3.91
CA ILE A 76 -24.05 -16.83 3.47
C ILE A 76 -23.75 -15.51 2.75
N ASP A 77 -24.63 -15.08 1.85
CA ASP A 77 -24.47 -13.85 1.09
C ASP A 77 -24.48 -12.62 2.02
N GLN A 78 -25.34 -12.62 3.04
CA GLN A 78 -25.36 -11.59 4.07
C GLN A 78 -24.05 -11.57 4.87
N GLU A 79 -23.54 -12.72 5.33
CA GLU A 79 -22.27 -12.79 6.08
C GLU A 79 -21.09 -12.29 5.22
N LEU A 80 -21.06 -12.65 3.94
CA LEU A 80 -20.05 -12.16 2.99
C LEU A 80 -20.16 -10.65 2.78
N GLU A 81 -21.37 -10.11 2.65
CA GLU A 81 -21.58 -8.67 2.49
C GLU A 81 -21.11 -7.90 3.74
N GLU A 82 -21.38 -8.40 4.94
CA GLU A 82 -20.89 -7.80 6.18
C GLU A 82 -19.36 -7.81 6.26
N LYS A 83 -18.72 -8.93 5.89
CA LYS A 83 -17.25 -9.02 5.81
C LYS A 83 -16.68 -8.03 4.79
N CYS A 84 -17.32 -7.88 3.62
CA CYS A 84 -16.95 -6.89 2.62
C CYS A 84 -17.04 -5.46 3.18
N LYS A 85 -18.15 -5.09 3.82
CA LYS A 85 -18.35 -3.77 4.44
C LYS A 85 -17.28 -3.45 5.48
N ILE A 86 -16.92 -4.43 6.32
CA ILE A 86 -15.86 -4.26 7.33
C ILE A 86 -14.50 -4.02 6.65
N MET A 87 -14.15 -4.83 5.66
CA MET A 87 -12.89 -4.72 4.94
C MET A 87 -12.78 -3.39 4.17
N GLU A 88 -13.87 -2.93 3.55
CA GLU A 88 -13.94 -1.64 2.87
C GLU A 88 -13.76 -0.46 3.84
N ALA A 89 -14.40 -0.51 5.01
CA ALA A 89 -14.23 0.52 6.05
C ALA A 89 -12.78 0.57 6.55
N GLN A 90 -12.14 -0.58 6.76
CA GLN A 90 -10.74 -0.65 7.13
C GLN A 90 -9.82 -0.08 6.04
N LEU A 91 -10.09 -0.42 4.77
CA LEU A 91 -9.34 0.10 3.64
C LEU A 91 -9.45 1.63 3.57
N HIS A 92 -10.66 2.18 3.72
CA HIS A 92 -10.85 3.64 3.72
C HIS A 92 -10.14 4.36 4.86
N GLU A 93 -10.14 3.82 6.08
CA GLU A 93 -9.39 4.45 7.17
C GLU A 93 -7.87 4.41 6.90
N LYS A 94 -7.35 3.30 6.33
CA LYS A 94 -5.95 3.22 5.91
C LYS A 94 -5.61 4.19 4.79
N GLU A 95 -6.51 4.40 3.83
CA GLU A 95 -6.33 5.39 2.76
C GLU A 95 -6.25 6.82 3.31
N LYS A 96 -7.10 7.13 4.28
CA LYS A 96 -7.12 8.43 4.97
C LYS A 96 -5.84 8.67 5.78
N ASP A 97 -5.40 7.68 6.56
CA ASP A 97 -4.11 7.73 7.27
C ASP A 97 -2.96 7.95 6.29
N ASN A 98 -2.96 7.22 5.17
CA ASN A 98 -1.92 7.33 4.15
C ASN A 98 -1.94 8.72 3.49
N LEU A 99 -3.11 9.28 3.23
CA LEU A 99 -3.25 10.64 2.72
C LEU A 99 -2.63 11.67 3.67
N GLU A 100 -2.84 11.52 4.97
CA GLU A 100 -2.28 12.41 5.99
C GLU A 100 -0.74 12.29 6.07
N LEU A 101 -0.22 11.06 6.10
CA LEU A 101 1.22 10.81 6.04
C LEU A 101 1.86 11.40 4.78
N ARG A 102 1.20 11.32 3.63
CA ARG A 102 1.66 11.96 2.40
C ARG A 102 1.67 13.49 2.50
N LYS A 103 0.71 14.12 3.18
CA LYS A 103 0.72 15.58 3.43
C LYS A 103 1.89 15.97 4.33
N GLU A 104 2.10 15.25 5.43
CA GLU A 104 3.24 15.48 6.32
C GLU A 104 4.57 15.34 5.59
N LEU A 105 4.70 14.31 4.76
CA LEU A 105 5.91 14.08 3.97
C LEU A 105 6.19 15.27 3.05
N ARG A 106 5.19 15.76 2.30
CA ARG A 106 5.32 16.95 1.46
C ARG A 106 5.71 18.20 2.24
N HIS A 107 5.14 18.38 3.43
CA HIS A 107 5.51 19.49 4.32
C HIS A 107 6.98 19.40 4.77
N LYS A 108 7.41 18.21 5.22
CA LYS A 108 8.79 17.92 5.62
C LYS A 108 9.77 18.11 4.45
N GLU A 109 9.42 17.66 3.25
CA GLU A 109 10.21 17.88 2.02
C GLU A 109 10.39 19.38 1.72
N THR A 110 9.31 20.16 1.85
CA THR A 110 9.34 21.61 1.67
C THR A 110 10.28 22.27 2.69
N LEU A 111 10.17 21.89 3.96
CA LEU A 111 11.05 22.39 5.02
C LEU A 111 12.52 22.06 4.75
N VAL A 112 12.81 20.81 4.37
CA VAL A 112 14.17 20.39 4.00
C VAL A 112 14.69 21.19 2.82
N SER A 113 13.87 21.46 1.80
CA SER A 113 14.25 22.30 0.65
C SER A 113 14.61 23.73 1.08
N VAL A 114 13.78 24.35 1.93
CA VAL A 114 14.03 25.69 2.47
C VAL A 114 15.31 25.73 3.29
N LEU A 115 15.52 24.77 4.20
CA LEU A 115 16.72 24.70 5.03
C LEU A 115 17.99 24.49 4.18
N ARG A 116 17.94 23.60 3.18
CA ARG A 116 19.05 23.40 2.22
C ARG A 116 19.36 24.68 1.44
N CYS A 117 18.34 25.40 0.99
CA CYS A 117 18.51 26.69 0.32
C CYS A 117 19.16 27.72 1.25
N ASN A 118 18.70 27.80 2.50
CA ASN A 118 19.25 28.70 3.51
C ASN A 118 20.72 28.41 3.82
N LEU A 119 21.11 27.14 3.94
CA LEU A 119 22.51 26.75 4.13
C LEU A 119 23.39 27.17 2.94
N ARG A 120 22.96 26.86 1.71
CA ARG A 120 23.68 27.30 0.50
C ARG A 120 23.81 28.82 0.41
N ASN A 121 22.78 29.56 0.83
CA ASN A 121 22.81 31.02 0.85
C ASN A 121 23.78 31.56 1.90
N LYS A 122 23.83 30.96 3.10
CA LYS A 122 24.81 31.33 4.14
C LYS A 122 26.24 31.02 3.67
N GLU A 123 26.47 29.85 3.08
CA GLU A 123 27.76 29.45 2.51
C GLU A 123 28.24 30.47 1.46
N ARG A 124 27.38 30.85 0.50
CA ARG A 124 27.71 31.85 -0.51
C ARG A 124 28.11 33.19 0.12
N LYS A 125 27.34 33.67 1.10
CA LYS A 125 27.63 34.92 1.83
C LYS A 125 28.95 34.86 2.59
N PHE A 126 29.28 33.73 3.23
CA PHE A 126 30.55 33.57 3.93
C PHE A 126 31.74 33.57 2.96
N LEU A 127 31.61 32.94 1.79
CA LEU A 127 32.65 32.95 0.76
C LEU A 127 32.87 34.35 0.19
N GLU A 128 31.81 35.12 -0.05
CA GLU A 128 31.92 36.50 -0.50
C GLU A 128 32.62 37.40 0.53
N GLU A 129 32.30 37.23 1.81
CA GLU A 129 32.96 37.94 2.91
C GLU A 129 34.44 37.54 3.03
N LEU A 130 34.75 36.24 2.92
CA LEU A 130 36.12 35.73 2.96
C LEU A 130 36.94 36.29 1.79
N LYS A 131 36.39 36.31 0.58
CA LYS A 131 37.02 36.92 -0.61
C LYS A 131 37.28 38.41 -0.41
N ARG A 132 36.30 39.16 0.10
CA ARG A 132 36.46 40.60 0.40
C ARG A 132 37.58 40.86 1.41
N ARG A 133 37.64 40.08 2.50
CA ARG A 133 38.69 40.21 3.52
C ARG A 133 40.07 39.80 2.99
N SER A 134 40.15 38.71 2.24
CA SER A 134 41.39 38.27 1.60
C SER A 134 41.95 39.37 0.71
N HIS A 135 41.12 39.97 -0.16
CA HIS A 135 41.56 41.09 -1.00
C HIS A 135 42.04 42.28 -0.17
N ARG A 136 41.34 42.64 0.91
CA ARG A 136 41.76 43.72 1.81
C ARG A 136 43.11 43.44 2.47
N VAL A 137 43.36 42.19 2.90
CA VAL A 137 44.67 41.78 3.43
C VAL A 137 45.74 41.91 2.36
N THR A 138 45.49 41.49 1.12
CA THR A 138 46.44 41.67 0.01
C THR A 138 46.78 43.14 -0.20
N VAL A 139 45.79 44.03 -0.24
CA VAL A 139 46.01 45.48 -0.41
C VAL A 139 46.86 46.04 0.74
N LEU A 140 46.52 45.74 1.98
CA LEU A 140 47.27 46.22 3.14
C LEU A 140 48.70 45.65 3.17
N ASN A 141 48.89 44.39 2.77
CA ASN A 141 50.22 43.78 2.69
C ASN A 141 51.09 44.47 1.63
N THR A 142 50.51 44.78 0.45
CA THR A 142 51.24 45.54 -0.57
C THR A 142 51.60 46.95 -0.10
N GLU A 143 50.74 47.60 0.68
CA GLU A 143 51.03 48.92 1.24
C GLU A 143 52.14 48.84 2.30
N LEU A 144 52.06 47.88 3.22
CA LEU A 144 53.10 47.63 4.22
C LEU A 144 54.46 47.33 3.57
N GLN A 145 54.48 46.55 2.49
CA GLN A 145 55.69 46.23 1.75
C GLN A 145 56.33 47.49 1.15
N LYS A 146 55.54 48.38 0.54
CA LYS A 146 56.05 49.67 0.03
C LYS A 146 56.65 50.53 1.14
N GLN A 147 55.99 50.59 2.29
CA GLN A 147 56.50 51.33 3.45
C GLN A 147 57.81 50.72 3.95
N THR A 148 57.92 49.39 3.97
CA THR A 148 59.13 48.67 4.37
C THR A 148 60.29 48.92 3.40
N GLU A 149 60.04 48.90 2.09
CA GLU A 149 61.04 49.21 1.06
C GLU A 149 61.52 50.66 1.15
N ALA A 150 60.61 51.62 1.37
CA ALA A 150 60.96 53.02 1.58
C ALA A 150 61.82 53.21 2.84
N ALA A 151 61.47 52.55 3.94
CA ALA A 151 62.23 52.58 5.18
C ALA A 151 63.64 51.97 5.00
N ALA A 152 63.76 50.84 4.29
CA ALA A 152 65.05 50.23 3.97
C ALA A 152 65.91 51.14 3.09
N TYR A 153 65.30 51.82 2.11
CA TYR A 153 65.98 52.78 1.24
C TYR A 153 66.55 53.97 2.02
N LEU A 154 65.74 54.59 2.89
CA LEU A 154 66.18 55.69 3.76
C LEU A 154 67.29 55.23 4.73
N SER A 155 67.15 54.02 5.30
CA SER A 155 68.18 53.44 6.16
C SER A 155 69.49 53.24 5.40
N PHE A 156 69.43 52.72 4.18
CA PHE A 156 70.61 52.58 3.31
C PHE A 156 71.26 53.94 3.01
N GLN A 157 70.46 54.97 2.70
CA GLN A 157 70.99 56.33 2.52
C GLN A 157 71.71 56.85 3.77
N LEU A 158 71.11 56.69 4.95
CA LEU A 158 71.72 57.11 6.23
C LEU A 158 73.03 56.38 6.52
N HIS A 159 73.08 55.07 6.25
CA HIS A 159 74.33 54.32 6.40
C HIS A 159 75.39 54.77 5.40
N ALA A 160 75.01 55.04 4.14
CA ALA A 160 75.93 55.53 3.12
C ALA A 160 76.48 56.94 3.44
N THR A 161 75.66 57.84 4.00
CA THR A 161 76.12 59.17 4.45
C THR A 161 77.02 59.06 5.67
N LYS A 162 76.67 58.21 6.66
CA LYS A 162 77.49 57.94 7.85
C LYS A 162 78.88 57.40 7.48
N GLN A 163 79.00 56.55 6.47
CA GLN A 163 80.29 56.02 6.00
C GLN A 163 81.15 57.05 5.24
N LYS A 164 80.54 58.08 4.64
CA LYS A 164 81.25 59.16 3.93
C LYS A 164 81.79 60.25 4.87
N LEU A 165 81.36 60.25 6.13
CA LEU A 165 81.95 61.07 7.18
C LEU A 165 83.11 60.28 7.81
N PRO A 166 84.36 60.78 7.78
CA PRO A 166 85.49 60.10 8.43
C PRO A 166 85.20 59.89 9.92
N LEU A 167 85.21 58.64 10.37
CA LEU A 167 85.15 58.29 11.78
C LEU A 167 86.52 58.62 12.41
N ASP A 168 86.78 59.89 12.64
CA ASP A 168 87.89 60.31 13.49
C ASP A 168 87.45 60.23 14.96
N LYS A 169 88.11 59.29 15.65
CA LYS A 169 88.23 59.05 17.09
C LYS A 169 87.22 58.11 17.78
N PRO A 170 87.74 57.18 18.61
CA PRO A 170 86.95 56.40 19.55
C PRO A 170 86.45 57.31 20.66
N PHE A 171 85.14 57.36 20.84
CA PHE A 171 84.51 57.93 22.02
C PHE A 171 83.73 56.84 22.78
N PRO A 172 83.71 56.97 24.12
CA PRO A 172 83.77 55.87 25.05
C PRO A 172 82.41 55.19 25.22
N THR A 173 82.49 53.96 25.72
CA THR A 173 81.50 53.24 26.52
C THR A 173 80.22 54.03 26.75
N PHE A 174 79.25 53.81 25.86
CA PHE A 174 77.86 54.07 26.15
C PHE A 174 77.50 53.13 27.29
N GLU A 175 77.33 53.68 28.50
CA GLU A 175 76.71 52.97 29.60
C GLU A 175 75.45 52.28 29.09
N GLU A 176 75.36 51.00 29.43
CA GLU A 176 74.16 50.21 29.70
C GLU A 176 72.85 50.99 29.56
N ALA A 177 72.46 51.27 28.32
CA ALA A 177 71.05 51.38 28.01
C ALA A 177 70.47 50.00 28.23
N ASP A 178 69.52 49.92 29.17
CA ASP A 178 68.69 48.75 29.40
C ASP A 178 68.42 48.05 28.07
N PRO A 179 68.60 46.71 27.98
CA PRO A 179 68.27 45.99 26.77
C PRO A 179 66.83 46.35 26.40
N MET A 180 66.67 46.90 25.20
CA MET A 180 65.37 47.29 24.66
C MET A 180 64.37 46.17 24.97
N PRO A 181 63.25 46.47 25.65
CA PRO A 181 62.36 45.43 26.17
C PRO A 181 61.98 44.52 25.02
N ASP A 182 62.09 43.20 25.26
CA ASP A 182 61.78 42.17 24.26
C ASP A 182 60.45 42.52 23.59
N PRO A 183 60.41 42.73 22.25
CA PRO A 183 59.18 43.09 21.55
C PRO A 183 58.04 42.07 21.78
N ALA A 184 58.35 40.87 22.26
CA ALA A 184 57.35 39.90 22.71
C ALA A 184 56.48 40.39 23.88
N LEU A 185 56.91 41.35 24.71
CA LEU A 185 56.11 41.89 25.81
C LEU A 185 54.85 42.65 25.34
N PHE A 186 54.82 43.14 24.10
CA PHE A 186 53.61 43.70 23.49
C PHE A 186 52.60 42.63 23.08
N LEU A 187 53.05 41.40 22.81
CA LEU A 187 52.20 40.27 22.41
C LEU A 187 51.54 39.58 23.61
N TYR A 188 52.02 39.82 24.83
CA TYR A 188 51.49 39.26 26.07
C TYR A 188 50.69 40.25 26.92
N THR A 189 50.08 41.26 26.29
CA THR A 189 49.05 42.05 26.96
C THR A 189 47.84 41.17 27.28
N LYS A 190 47.82 40.66 28.51
CA LYS A 190 46.64 40.47 29.35
C LYS A 190 45.45 39.78 28.65
N ARG A 191 45.46 38.43 28.65
CA ARG A 191 44.21 37.64 28.56
C ARG A 191 43.29 38.07 29.70
N HIS A 192 42.23 38.79 29.37
CA HIS A 192 41.13 38.99 30.28
C HIS A 192 40.54 37.62 30.63
N HIS A 193 40.49 37.33 31.93
CA HIS A 193 39.76 36.21 32.50
C HIS A 193 38.32 36.21 31.96
N ALA A 194 37.89 35.05 31.46
CA ALA A 194 36.51 34.80 31.09
C ALA A 194 35.60 35.02 32.32
N PRO A 195 34.47 35.74 32.21
CA PRO A 195 33.52 35.80 33.31
C PRO A 195 32.84 34.44 33.45
N HIS A 196 33.01 33.87 34.64
CA HIS A 196 32.19 32.82 35.21
C HIS A 196 30.70 33.19 35.06
N ARG A 197 30.01 32.57 34.09
CA ARG A 197 28.56 32.73 33.95
C ARG A 197 27.86 31.58 34.67
N GLN A 198 27.32 31.91 35.83
CA GLN A 198 26.39 31.09 36.59
C GLN A 198 25.22 30.63 35.72
N LYS A 199 24.88 29.35 35.87
CA LYS A 199 23.68 28.73 35.34
C LYS A 199 22.45 29.41 35.96
N PHE A 200 21.63 30.02 35.12
CA PHE A 200 20.23 30.26 35.41
C PHE A 200 19.42 29.30 34.54
N GLU A 201 18.82 28.31 35.20
CA GLU A 201 17.77 27.45 34.67
C GLU A 201 16.46 28.25 34.53
N PRO A 202 15.72 28.13 33.40
CA PRO A 202 14.33 28.52 33.34
C PRO A 202 13.43 27.38 33.82
N LYS A 203 12.68 27.68 34.89
CA LYS A 203 11.51 26.95 35.36
C LYS A 203 10.41 26.99 34.28
N VAL A 204 10.05 25.83 33.72
CA VAL A 204 8.78 25.67 32.99
C VAL A 204 7.83 24.88 33.89
N GLN A 205 6.71 25.50 34.19
CA GLN A 205 5.61 24.94 34.96
C GLN A 205 5.01 23.74 34.23
N ALA A 206 4.91 22.61 34.95
CA ALA A 206 3.98 21.55 34.63
C ALA A 206 2.62 21.91 35.22
N LEU A 207 1.60 21.97 34.39
CA LEU A 207 0.23 21.66 34.79
C LEU A 207 -0.02 20.25 34.25
N ASN A 208 0.02 19.24 35.13
CA ASN A 208 -0.76 18.01 35.01
C ASN A 208 -0.71 17.26 36.34
N THR A 209 -1.85 16.68 36.66
CA THR A 209 -2.35 16.21 37.94
C THR A 209 -1.73 14.90 38.46
N ALA A 210 -1.83 14.78 39.78
CA ALA A 210 -1.33 13.77 40.72
C ALA A 210 -1.53 12.27 40.45
N GLY A 211 -0.68 11.48 41.12
CA GLY A 211 -0.80 10.06 41.51
C GLY A 211 0.48 9.26 41.19
N ALA A 212 1.53 9.20 42.03
CA ALA A 212 1.75 8.29 43.19
C ALA A 212 1.45 6.81 42.82
N ASP A 213 2.41 5.87 42.76
CA ASP A 213 3.26 5.38 43.85
C ASP A 213 4.55 4.64 43.38
N LEU A 214 5.57 4.64 44.27
CA LEU A 214 6.58 3.60 44.68
C LEU A 214 6.90 2.43 43.70
N SER A 215 8.11 1.90 43.48
CA SER A 215 9.37 1.80 44.26
C SER A 215 10.44 1.04 43.43
N ASP A 216 11.72 1.28 43.75
CA ASP A 216 12.90 0.37 43.71
C ASP A 216 13.54 -0.17 42.40
N SER A 217 14.80 0.29 42.22
CA SER A 217 16.04 -0.50 42.16
C SER A 217 16.59 -1.10 40.85
N ALA A 218 17.91 -0.86 40.72
CA ALA A 218 18.96 -1.63 40.04
C ALA A 218 19.09 -1.63 38.50
N ALA A 219 20.21 -0.99 38.09
CA ALA A 219 21.28 -1.52 37.23
C ALA A 219 20.97 -2.20 35.88
N GLY A 220 21.79 -1.81 34.89
CA GLY A 220 22.22 -2.72 33.83
C GLY A 220 21.76 -2.28 32.44
N GLY A 221 22.72 -2.17 31.52
CA GLY A 221 22.48 -1.72 30.17
C GLY A 221 22.02 -2.82 29.21
N SER A 222 22.21 -2.47 27.94
CA SER A 222 22.17 -3.30 26.73
C SER A 222 20.82 -3.68 26.12
N SER A 223 20.77 -3.36 24.83
CA SER A 223 20.15 -4.10 23.71
C SER A 223 18.62 -4.17 23.60
N LEU A 224 18.16 -3.52 22.55
CA LEU A 224 16.91 -3.78 21.82
C LEU A 224 16.62 -5.27 21.66
N PRO A 225 15.36 -5.69 21.85
CA PRO A 225 14.83 -6.84 21.15
C PRO A 225 13.72 -6.47 20.16
N ARG A 226 13.77 -7.15 19.04
CA ARG A 226 12.80 -7.19 17.94
C ARG A 226 11.78 -8.30 18.26
N PRO A 227 10.47 -8.16 18.04
CA PRO A 227 9.54 -9.27 18.27
C PRO A 227 9.54 -10.23 17.07
N SER A 228 9.73 -11.50 17.38
CA SER A 228 9.51 -12.66 16.53
C SER A 228 8.06 -13.10 16.63
N CYS A 229 7.35 -13.29 15.51
CA CYS A 229 6.15 -14.12 15.47
C CYS A 229 6.55 -15.55 15.06
N LEU A 230 6.21 -16.50 15.92
CA LEU A 230 6.36 -17.94 15.70
C LEU A 230 5.22 -18.48 14.81
N HIS A 231 5.62 -19.30 13.85
CA HIS A 231 5.04 -20.58 13.43
C HIS A 231 3.52 -20.79 13.50
N SER A 232 2.93 -21.02 12.33
CA SER A 232 2.07 -22.19 12.12
C SER A 232 2.42 -22.86 10.80
N GLN A 233 3.04 -24.03 10.95
CA GLN A 233 3.25 -25.16 10.05
C GLN A 233 1.88 -25.83 9.85
N GLU A 234 1.38 -26.15 8.65
CA GLU A 234 1.63 -27.32 7.79
C GLU A 234 0.53 -27.21 6.68
N GLN A 235 0.62 -27.59 5.40
CA GLN A 235 1.06 -28.83 4.77
C GLN A 235 1.44 -28.57 3.30
N ALA A 236 2.30 -29.44 2.77
CA ALA A 236 2.80 -29.45 1.42
C ALA A 236 2.11 -30.53 0.57
N GLU A 237 1.56 -30.14 -0.57
CA GLU A 237 1.47 -30.93 -1.81
C GLU A 237 1.63 -29.91 -2.94
N GLY A 238 2.57 -29.97 -3.88
CA GLY A 238 3.16 -31.12 -4.52
C GLY A 238 2.76 -31.12 -6.00
N MET A 239 3.17 -30.12 -6.80
CA MET A 239 3.19 -30.25 -8.26
C MET A 239 4.12 -29.23 -8.93
N SER A 240 5.30 -29.74 -9.28
CA SER A 240 6.31 -29.09 -10.12
C SER A 240 5.90 -29.22 -11.59
N ILE A 241 5.61 -28.10 -12.25
CA ILE A 241 5.56 -28.04 -13.72
C ILE A 241 6.53 -26.96 -14.19
N ARG A 242 7.56 -27.44 -14.90
CA ARG A 242 8.61 -26.69 -15.59
C ARG A 242 8.01 -25.90 -16.76
N PRO A 243 8.38 -24.63 -17.01
CA PRO A 243 7.90 -23.91 -18.18
C PRO A 243 8.78 -24.21 -19.40
N SER A 244 8.15 -24.56 -20.52
CA SER A 244 8.78 -24.71 -21.83
C SER A 244 8.04 -23.86 -22.87
N ALA A 245 8.84 -23.23 -23.73
CA ALA A 245 8.51 -22.60 -25.01
C ALA A 245 7.98 -21.15 -25.04
N LYS A 246 8.69 -20.39 -25.89
CA LYS A 246 8.59 -18.96 -26.26
C LYS A 246 7.33 -18.67 -27.10
N PRO A 247 6.98 -17.37 -27.24
CA PRO A 247 6.85 -16.82 -28.58
C PRO A 247 7.64 -15.52 -28.84
N LYS A 248 7.88 -15.28 -30.13
CA LYS A 248 8.76 -14.27 -30.76
C LYS A 248 8.27 -12.83 -30.62
N PRO A 249 9.17 -11.82 -30.64
CA PRO A 249 8.80 -10.42 -30.87
C PRO A 249 8.81 -10.07 -32.37
N TRP A 250 7.74 -9.41 -32.84
CA TRP A 250 7.67 -8.78 -34.16
C TRP A 250 8.62 -7.58 -34.23
N LYS A 251 9.50 -7.56 -35.23
CA LYS A 251 10.37 -6.42 -35.56
C LYS A 251 9.76 -5.66 -36.74
N GLY A 252 9.61 -4.35 -36.52
CA GLY A 252 9.09 -3.39 -37.49
C GLY A 252 9.95 -3.19 -38.73
N GLU A 253 9.26 -2.67 -39.74
CA GLU A 253 9.67 -2.36 -41.11
C GLU A 253 11.02 -1.63 -41.21
N LYS A 254 11.86 -2.11 -42.13
CA LYS A 254 12.97 -1.35 -42.71
C LYS A 254 12.58 -0.94 -44.12
N GLY A 255 12.45 0.37 -44.33
CA GLY A 255 12.34 0.98 -45.65
C GLY A 255 13.58 0.70 -46.50
N LYS A 256 13.34 0.23 -47.73
CA LYS A 256 14.33 0.18 -48.81
C LYS A 256 14.03 1.34 -49.76
N GLN A 257 14.85 2.37 -49.74
CA GLN A 257 14.96 3.32 -50.84
C GLN A 257 16.02 2.79 -51.81
N HIS A 258 15.59 2.42 -53.01
CA HIS A 258 16.47 2.21 -54.16
C HIS A 258 16.59 3.54 -54.91
N GLY A 259 17.76 4.16 -54.83
CA GLY A 259 18.15 5.29 -55.69
C GLY A 259 18.90 4.78 -56.91
N SER A 260 18.30 4.91 -58.09
CA SER A 260 18.97 4.75 -59.38
C SER A 260 19.13 6.13 -60.00
N SER A 261 20.39 6.45 -60.35
CA SER A 261 20.82 7.69 -61.03
C SER A 261 20.60 7.60 -62.56
N PRO A 262 20.90 8.62 -63.38
CA PRO A 262 19.90 9.43 -64.05
C PRO A 262 19.93 9.28 -65.58
N ARG A 263 18.84 9.63 -66.26
CA ARG A 263 18.84 9.92 -67.70
C ARG A 263 18.05 11.19 -68.00
N ASN A 264 18.81 12.25 -68.26
CA ASN A 264 18.75 13.11 -69.44
C ASN A 264 17.37 13.50 -69.99
N SER A 265 17.09 14.82 -70.04
CA SER A 265 16.81 15.59 -71.28
C SER A 265 15.70 16.64 -71.14
N LYS A 266 16.10 17.90 -71.40
CA LYS A 266 15.46 18.89 -72.31
C LYS A 266 14.22 19.71 -71.87
N GLY A 267 14.32 21.00 -72.22
CA GLY A 267 13.23 21.95 -72.57
C GLY A 267 12.98 22.98 -71.47
N LEU A 268 13.23 24.29 -71.65
CA LEU A 268 12.45 25.26 -72.46
C LEU A 268 10.96 25.19 -72.03
N GLU A 269 10.30 26.19 -71.47
CA GLU A 269 10.44 27.66 -71.48
C GLU A 269 10.23 28.27 -70.08
#